data_AF-A0AA38CV11-F1
#
_entry.id   AF-A0AA38CV11-F1
#
_cell.length_a   1.000
_cell.length_b   1.000
_cell.length_c   1.000
_cell.angle_alpha   90.00
_cell.angle_beta   90.00
_cell.angle_gamma   90.00
#
_symmetry.space_group_name_H-M   'P 1'
#
loop_
_entity.id
_entity.type
_entity.pdbx_description
1 polymer ?
#
loop_
_entity_poly.entity_id
_entity_poly.type
_entity_poly.pdbx_seq_one_letter_code
_entity_poly.pdbx_strand_id
1 'polypeptide(L)'
;MESLPSPVVYEVGYSDHSFEEISDTLPKEKAKYILNYPTVYLINDTTKQGKFSIYIGESTDIKRRTDEHLHGDIQKNNNWKNFASSETSKMFVIGHSHFNKSLTLDIENKLMQYMTSVDAVRYIFNRRLNQQNEYYTSDELDDIFSKIWQKLHRKNKTLFPAESIIRDSALLRLRHLIN
;
A
#
# COMPACT_ATOMS: atom_id res chain seq x y z
N MET A 1 2.56 27.14 -11.81
CA MET A 1 3.08 25.89 -11.21
C MET A 1 2.43 24.74 -11.96
N GLU A 2 3.23 23.90 -12.61
CA GLU A 2 2.69 22.66 -13.17
C GLU A 2 2.17 21.79 -12.02
N SER A 3 0.94 21.26 -12.16
CA SER A 3 0.36 20.39 -11.14
C SER A 3 1.14 19.08 -11.10
N LEU A 4 1.56 18.64 -9.90
CA LEU A 4 2.22 17.35 -9.73
C LEU A 4 1.43 16.22 -10.43
N PRO A 5 2.11 15.30 -11.16
CA PRO A 5 1.48 14.18 -11.82
C PRO A 5 0.57 13.37 -10.88
N SER A 6 -0.45 12.72 -11.43
CA SER A 6 -1.36 11.90 -10.62
C SER A 6 -0.78 10.49 -10.46
N PRO A 7 -0.78 9.92 -9.24
CA PRO A 7 -0.31 8.55 -9.01
C PRO A 7 -1.19 7.53 -9.73
N VAL A 8 -0.61 6.43 -10.18
CA VAL A 8 -1.32 5.26 -10.70
C VAL A 8 -1.64 4.36 -9.51
N VAL A 9 -2.91 4.00 -9.33
CA VAL A 9 -3.35 3.03 -8.31
C VAL A 9 -4.10 1.92 -9.04
N TYR A 10 -3.48 0.75 -9.09
CA TYR A 10 -3.99 -0.43 -9.77
C TYR A 10 -4.42 -1.47 -8.74
N GLU A 11 -5.56 -2.11 -8.93
CA GLU A 11 -6.11 -3.14 -8.03
C GLU A 11 -6.17 -4.45 -8.79
N VAL A 12 -5.67 -5.52 -8.18
CA VAL A 12 -5.65 -6.86 -8.74
C VAL A 12 -6.01 -7.88 -7.67
N GLY A 13 -6.49 -9.06 -8.08
CA GLY A 13 -6.51 -10.23 -7.19
C GLY A 13 -5.09 -10.60 -6.81
N TYR A 14 -4.86 -11.07 -5.58
CA TYR A 14 -3.53 -11.48 -5.14
C TYR A 14 -3.28 -12.96 -5.49
N SER A 15 -2.66 -13.19 -6.65
CA SER A 15 -2.35 -14.53 -7.19
C SER A 15 -1.17 -14.52 -8.17
N ASP A 16 -0.77 -15.68 -8.67
CA ASP A 16 0.30 -15.80 -9.69
C ASP A 16 -0.02 -15.04 -10.98
N HIS A 17 -1.31 -14.84 -11.27
CA HIS A 17 -1.80 -14.16 -12.47
C HIS A 17 -2.01 -12.64 -12.27
N SER A 18 -1.62 -12.08 -11.12
CA SER A 18 -1.87 -10.67 -10.73
C SER A 18 -1.47 -9.65 -11.80
N PHE A 19 -0.47 -9.95 -12.64
CA PHE A 19 0.11 -9.00 -13.59
C PHE A 19 0.08 -9.46 -15.04
N GLU A 20 -0.66 -10.51 -15.37
CA GLU A 20 -0.78 -10.98 -16.77
C GLU A 20 -1.53 -9.96 -17.64
N GLU A 21 -2.59 -9.34 -17.10
CA GLU A 21 -3.48 -8.44 -17.85
C GLU A 21 -3.17 -6.94 -17.67
N ILE A 22 -2.04 -6.60 -17.04
CA ILE A 22 -1.74 -5.20 -16.71
C ILE A 22 -1.54 -4.33 -17.97
N SER A 23 -1.00 -4.90 -19.05
CA SER A 23 -0.83 -4.19 -20.33
C SER A 23 -2.15 -3.92 -21.03
N ASP A 24 -3.17 -4.72 -20.73
CA ASP A 24 -4.46 -4.70 -21.41
C ASP A 24 -5.44 -3.78 -20.66
N THR A 25 -5.23 -3.62 -19.35
CA THR A 25 -6.07 -2.81 -18.46
C THR A 25 -5.51 -1.41 -18.20
N LEU A 26 -4.18 -1.22 -18.23
CA LEU A 26 -3.53 0.08 -18.07
C LEU A 26 -2.92 0.56 -19.39
N PRO A 27 -3.18 1.81 -19.78
CA PRO A 27 -2.44 2.45 -20.86
C PRO A 27 -0.93 2.34 -20.65
N LYS A 28 -0.18 2.11 -21.74
CA LYS A 28 1.26 1.81 -21.70
C LYS A 28 2.07 2.88 -20.95
N GLU A 29 1.67 4.15 -21.07
CA GLU A 29 2.28 5.29 -20.38
C GLU A 29 2.07 5.27 -18.85
N LYS A 30 1.04 4.58 -18.36
CA LYS A 30 0.79 4.38 -16.92
C LYS A 30 1.38 3.06 -16.43
N ALA A 31 1.31 2.00 -17.24
CA ALA A 31 1.85 0.69 -16.92
C ALA A 31 3.35 0.74 -16.57
N LYS A 32 4.13 1.61 -17.23
CA LYS A 32 5.55 1.80 -16.93
C LYS A 32 5.82 2.20 -15.47
N TYR A 33 4.92 2.97 -14.83
CA TYR A 33 5.09 3.39 -13.43
C TYR A 33 4.78 2.27 -12.43
N ILE A 34 4.14 1.19 -12.89
CA ILE A 34 3.88 0.00 -12.08
C ILE A 34 4.97 -1.06 -12.32
N LEU A 35 5.40 -1.23 -13.58
CA LEU A 35 6.28 -2.34 -13.96
C LEU A 35 7.77 -1.99 -13.95
N ASN A 36 8.12 -0.73 -14.17
CA ASN A 36 9.51 -0.34 -14.45
C ASN A 36 10.06 0.69 -13.45
N TYR A 37 9.25 1.12 -12.47
CA TYR A 37 9.62 2.09 -11.44
C TYR A 37 9.49 1.43 -10.07
N PRO A 38 10.19 1.94 -9.04
CA PRO A 38 9.85 1.62 -7.66
C PRO A 38 8.36 1.84 -7.40
N THR A 39 7.74 0.92 -6.67
CA THR A 39 6.31 0.94 -6.34
C THR A 39 6.10 0.73 -4.85
N VAL A 40 4.94 1.17 -4.38
CA VAL A 40 4.41 0.80 -3.07
C VAL A 40 3.20 -0.09 -3.29
N TYR A 41 3.03 -1.13 -2.50
CA TYR A 41 1.91 -2.04 -2.61
C TYR A 41 1.27 -2.34 -1.27
N LEU A 42 0.00 -2.71 -1.32
CA LEU A 42 -0.80 -3.11 -0.17
C LEU A 42 -1.55 -4.39 -0.49
N ILE A 43 -1.24 -5.46 0.24
CA ILE A 43 -1.99 -6.72 0.20
C ILE A 43 -3.00 -6.68 1.33
N ASN A 44 -4.26 -7.04 1.05
CA ASN A 44 -5.33 -7.08 2.03
C ASN A 44 -6.19 -8.32 1.85
N ASP A 45 -6.76 -8.77 2.97
CA ASP A 45 -7.73 -9.85 3.01
C ASP A 45 -8.84 -9.53 4.02
N THR A 46 -10.06 -9.98 3.72
CA THR A 46 -11.22 -9.75 4.58
C THR A 46 -11.32 -10.86 5.63
N THR A 47 -11.24 -10.49 6.90
CA THR A 47 -11.41 -11.43 8.00
C THR A 47 -12.87 -11.86 8.13
N LYS A 48 -13.12 -12.98 8.83
CA LYS A 48 -14.48 -13.49 9.11
C LYS A 48 -15.41 -12.48 9.79
N GLN A 49 -14.85 -11.46 10.44
CA GLN A 49 -15.61 -10.39 11.12
C GLN A 49 -15.85 -9.16 10.22
N GLY A 50 -15.55 -9.24 8.92
CA GLY A 50 -15.69 -8.10 8.00
C GLY A 50 -14.65 -7.00 8.21
N LYS A 51 -13.55 -7.29 8.91
CA LYS A 51 -12.38 -6.40 9.06
C LYS A 51 -11.29 -6.80 8.07
N PHE A 52 -10.18 -6.07 8.05
CA PHE A 52 -9.07 -6.34 7.13
C PHE A 52 -7.78 -6.73 7.85
N SER A 53 -7.09 -7.74 7.32
CA SER A 53 -5.67 -7.95 7.58
C SER A 53 -4.89 -7.37 6.42
N ILE A 54 -3.81 -6.63 6.69
CA ILE A 54 -3.02 -5.96 5.65
C ILE A 54 -1.52 -6.20 5.80
N TYR A 55 -0.82 -6.06 4.68
CA TYR A 55 0.61 -5.89 4.58
C TYR A 55 0.90 -4.75 3.60
N ILE A 56 1.86 -3.90 3.94
CA ILE A 56 2.28 -2.79 3.08
C ILE A 56 3.79 -2.96 2.83
N GLY A 57 4.26 -2.69 1.62
CA GLY A 57 5.68 -2.74 1.32
C GLY A 57 6.03 -1.94 0.08
N GLU A 58 7.32 -1.72 -0.13
CA GLU A 58 7.87 -1.19 -1.38
C GLU A 58 8.65 -2.26 -2.17
N SER A 59 8.78 -2.06 -3.48
CA SER A 59 9.63 -2.89 -4.33
C SER A 59 10.03 -2.16 -5.59
N THR A 60 11.23 -2.42 -6.08
CA THR A 60 11.69 -2.03 -7.42
C THR A 60 11.25 -2.98 -8.53
N ASP A 61 10.75 -4.17 -8.17
CA ASP A 61 10.21 -5.17 -9.08
C ASP A 61 9.00 -5.84 -8.43
N ILE A 62 7.81 -5.37 -8.80
CA ILE A 62 6.57 -5.82 -8.16
C ILE A 62 6.18 -7.24 -8.55
N LYS A 63 6.50 -7.66 -9.78
CA LYS A 63 6.18 -9.01 -10.27
C LYS A 63 6.99 -10.04 -9.49
N ARG A 64 8.31 -9.85 -9.45
CA ARG A 64 9.21 -10.74 -8.70
C ARG A 64 8.90 -10.74 -7.21
N ARG A 65 8.60 -9.58 -6.61
CA ARG A 65 8.28 -9.50 -5.18
C ARG A 65 6.97 -10.23 -4.84
N THR A 66 5.99 -10.19 -5.74
CA THR A 66 4.71 -10.88 -5.56
C THR A 66 4.89 -12.40 -5.63
N ASP A 67 5.66 -12.89 -6.60
CA ASP A 67 6.06 -14.30 -6.73
C ASP A 67 6.79 -14.80 -5.45
N GLU A 68 7.76 -14.02 -4.96
CA GLU A 68 8.46 -14.33 -3.70
C GLU A 68 7.51 -14.45 -2.51
N HIS A 69 6.49 -13.58 -2.40
CA HIS A 69 5.51 -13.66 -1.32
C HIS A 69 4.56 -14.85 -1.47
N LEU A 70 4.23 -15.24 -2.70
CA LEU A 70 3.31 -16.34 -3.02
C LEU A 70 3.95 -17.72 -2.89
N HIS A 71 5.28 -17.85 -3.05
CA HIS A 71 5.92 -19.17 -2.99
C HIS A 71 7.06 -19.24 -1.97
N GLY A 72 7.87 -18.20 -1.86
CA GLY A 72 9.07 -18.19 -1.03
C GLY A 72 8.82 -17.88 0.44
N ASP A 73 8.08 -16.80 0.71
CA ASP A 73 7.87 -16.30 2.08
C ASP A 73 6.78 -17.09 2.84
N ILE A 74 5.91 -17.82 2.13
CA ILE A 74 4.92 -18.74 2.74
C ILE A 74 5.57 -19.77 3.66
N GLN A 75 6.76 -20.26 3.30
CA GLN A 75 7.47 -21.27 4.08
C GLN A 75 8.02 -20.73 5.40
N LYS A 76 8.14 -19.40 5.52
CA LYS A 76 8.76 -18.73 6.68
C LYS A 76 7.72 -18.12 7.62
N ASN A 77 6.51 -17.83 7.13
CA ASN A 77 5.51 -17.10 7.88
C ASN A 77 4.08 -17.48 7.47
N ASN A 78 3.30 -17.98 8.44
CA ASN A 78 1.90 -18.39 8.25
C ASN A 78 0.99 -17.26 7.73
N ASN A 79 1.34 -15.99 7.92
CA ASN A 79 0.54 -14.87 7.43
C ASN A 79 0.49 -14.82 5.89
N TRP A 80 1.61 -15.14 5.22
CA TRP A 80 1.65 -15.18 3.75
C TRP A 80 0.80 -16.31 3.19
N LYS A 81 0.81 -17.46 3.89
CA LYS A 81 -0.08 -18.58 3.56
C LYS A 81 -1.54 -18.17 3.57
N ASN A 82 -1.96 -17.43 4.60
CA ASN A 82 -3.35 -16.98 4.74
C ASN A 82 -3.76 -16.09 3.56
N PHE A 83 -2.90 -15.13 3.17
CA PHE A 83 -3.17 -14.28 2.00
C PHE A 83 -3.27 -15.11 0.71
N ALA A 84 -2.29 -15.96 0.44
CA ALA A 84 -2.25 -16.73 -0.81
C ALA A 84 -3.41 -17.72 -0.95
N SER A 85 -3.94 -18.25 0.15
CA SER A 85 -5.07 -19.20 0.12
C SER A 85 -6.45 -18.55 0.13
N SER A 86 -6.56 -17.23 0.33
CA SER A 86 -7.85 -16.56 0.47
C SER A 86 -8.36 -16.03 -0.86
N GLU A 87 -9.60 -16.39 -1.19
CA GLU A 87 -10.32 -15.89 -2.37
C GLU A 87 -10.65 -14.38 -2.28
N THR A 88 -10.59 -13.80 -1.07
CA THR A 88 -10.84 -12.36 -0.88
C THR A 88 -9.55 -11.52 -0.84
N SER A 89 -8.39 -12.17 -1.00
CA SER A 89 -7.12 -11.46 -1.03
C SER A 89 -6.99 -10.60 -2.29
N LYS A 90 -6.64 -9.34 -2.07
CA LYS A 90 -6.43 -8.34 -3.11
C LYS A 90 -5.12 -7.61 -2.89
N MET A 91 -4.58 -7.08 -3.97
CA MET A 91 -3.38 -6.25 -3.96
C MET A 91 -3.65 -4.92 -4.65
N PHE A 92 -3.30 -3.83 -3.98
CA PHE A 92 -3.18 -2.52 -4.59
C PHE A 92 -1.72 -2.26 -4.90
N VAL A 93 -1.43 -1.84 -6.13
CA VAL A 93 -0.09 -1.43 -6.56
C VAL A 93 -0.13 0.04 -6.94
N ILE A 94 0.80 0.80 -6.38
CA ILE A 94 0.86 2.25 -6.45
C ILE A 94 2.15 2.62 -7.14
N GLY A 95 2.04 3.42 -8.19
CA GLY A 95 3.16 3.95 -8.95
C GLY A 95 3.04 5.46 -9.14
N HIS A 96 4.16 6.14 -9.31
CA HIS A 96 4.20 7.58 -9.60
C HIS A 96 5.49 7.90 -10.37
N SER A 97 5.47 8.96 -11.19
CA SER A 97 6.64 9.36 -11.99
C SER A 97 7.85 9.77 -11.17
N HIS A 98 7.65 10.24 -9.94
CA HIS A 98 8.72 10.68 -9.03
C HIS A 98 9.13 9.61 -8.02
N PHE A 99 8.55 8.40 -8.08
CA PHE A 99 8.93 7.34 -7.16
C PHE A 99 10.39 6.94 -7.36
N ASN A 100 11.12 7.07 -6.26
CA ASN A 100 12.48 6.61 -6.03
C ASN A 100 12.49 5.90 -4.67
N LYS A 101 13.59 5.24 -4.32
CA LYS A 101 13.68 4.45 -3.08
C LYS A 101 13.32 5.23 -1.81
N SER A 102 13.72 6.51 -1.72
CA SER A 102 13.43 7.34 -0.55
C SER A 102 11.94 7.67 -0.47
N LEU A 103 11.37 8.12 -1.59
CA LEU A 103 9.96 8.52 -1.62
C LEU A 103 9.02 7.32 -1.47
N THR A 104 9.36 6.14 -2.00
CA THR A 104 8.53 4.93 -1.79
C THR A 104 8.55 4.48 -0.34
N LEU A 105 9.69 4.56 0.34
CA LEU A 105 9.80 4.27 1.76
C LEU A 105 8.99 5.28 2.60
N ASP A 106 9.08 6.57 2.28
CA ASP A 106 8.31 7.62 2.95
C ASP A 106 6.78 7.40 2.78
N ILE A 107 6.34 7.04 1.57
CA ILE A 107 4.94 6.70 1.28
C ILE A 107 4.49 5.42 2.02
N GLU A 108 5.32 4.36 2.03
CA GLU A 108 5.05 3.14 2.78
C GLU A 108 4.84 3.44 4.27
N ASN A 109 5.76 4.18 4.87
CA ASN A 109 5.72 4.55 6.28
C ASN A 109 4.46 5.37 6.61
N LYS A 110 4.13 6.35 5.76
CA LYS A 110 2.92 7.16 5.95
C LYS A 110 1.64 6.36 5.76
N LEU A 111 1.60 5.41 4.82
CA LEU A 111 0.47 4.48 4.67
C LEU A 111 0.32 3.63 5.94
N MET A 112 1.41 3.07 6.47
CA MET A 112 1.39 2.28 7.71
C MET A 112 0.84 3.08 8.90
N GLN A 113 1.24 4.35 9.02
CA GLN A 113 0.75 5.27 10.05
C GLN A 113 -0.76 5.49 9.93
N TYR A 114 -1.25 5.80 8.71
CA TYR A 114 -2.67 6.04 8.45
C TYR A 114 -3.50 4.77 8.69
N MET A 115 -3.04 3.63 8.15
CA MET A 115 -3.76 2.36 8.27
C MET A 115 -3.85 1.87 9.73
N THR A 116 -2.90 2.23 10.59
CA THR A 116 -2.97 1.95 12.04
C THR A 116 -4.14 2.67 12.72
N SER A 117 -4.64 3.76 12.11
CA SER A 117 -5.74 4.55 12.64
C SER A 117 -7.11 4.21 12.03
N VAL A 118 -7.15 3.31 11.05
CA VAL A 118 -8.39 2.86 10.41
C VAL A 118 -9.07 1.76 11.23
N ASP A 119 -10.31 2.00 11.68
CA ASP A 119 -11.05 1.08 12.56
C ASP A 119 -11.38 -0.29 11.92
N ALA A 120 -11.49 -0.32 10.58
CA ALA A 120 -11.72 -1.52 9.80
C ALA A 120 -10.46 -2.41 9.69
N VAL A 121 -9.27 -1.88 9.98
CA VAL A 121 -8.02 -2.65 9.97
C VAL A 121 -7.88 -3.38 11.30
N ARG A 122 -7.75 -4.71 11.24
CA ARG A 122 -7.56 -5.57 12.41
C ARG A 122 -6.09 -5.91 12.64
N TYR A 123 -5.35 -6.24 11.58
CA TYR A 123 -3.96 -6.66 11.66
C TYR A 123 -3.13 -5.98 10.57
N ILE A 124 -1.91 -5.54 10.94
CA ILE A 124 -0.88 -5.03 10.02
C ILE A 124 0.37 -5.88 10.23
N PHE A 125 0.71 -6.74 9.28
CA PHE A 125 1.68 -7.81 9.51
C PHE A 125 3.14 -7.36 9.61
N ASN A 126 3.52 -6.24 9.00
CA ASN A 126 4.90 -5.71 9.02
C ASN A 126 5.13 -4.57 10.02
N ARG A 127 4.18 -4.31 10.93
CA ARG A 127 4.23 -3.17 11.87
C ARG A 127 5.51 -3.09 12.72
N ARG A 128 6.19 -4.21 13.02
CA ARG A 128 7.38 -4.24 13.90
C ARG A 128 8.68 -3.78 13.23
N LEU A 129 8.74 -3.68 11.90
CA LEU A 129 9.97 -3.29 11.20
C LEU A 129 10.16 -1.76 11.12
N ASN A 130 9.14 -0.98 11.48
CA ASN A 130 9.06 0.45 11.14
C ASN A 130 9.33 1.39 12.34
N GLN A 131 10.13 0.98 13.33
CA GLN A 131 10.64 1.91 14.36
C GLN A 131 11.81 2.77 13.82
N GLN A 132 11.70 3.28 12.59
CA GLN A 132 12.60 4.33 12.09
C GLN A 132 11.90 5.68 12.29
N ASN A 133 12.65 6.67 12.79
CA ASN A 133 12.16 8.03 13.02
C ASN A 133 11.38 8.55 11.81
N GLU A 134 10.19 9.14 12.05
CA GLU A 134 9.25 9.67 11.04
C GLU A 134 9.76 10.96 10.35
N TYR A 135 11.02 10.98 9.91
CA TYR A 135 11.58 12.10 9.16
C TYR A 135 11.42 11.85 7.67
N TYR A 136 10.42 12.49 7.08
CA TYR A 136 10.17 12.44 5.65
C TYR A 136 11.11 13.38 4.88
N THR A 137 11.56 12.94 3.71
CA THR A 137 12.66 13.59 2.98
C THR A 137 12.23 14.44 1.79
N SER A 138 10.94 14.42 1.43
CA SER A 138 10.43 15.04 0.20
C SER A 138 9.28 16.02 0.45
N ASP A 139 9.43 17.22 -0.11
CA ASP A 139 8.39 18.27 -0.10
C ASP A 139 7.12 17.88 -0.90
N GLU A 140 7.22 16.89 -1.80
CA GLU A 140 6.10 16.42 -2.62
C GLU A 140 5.31 15.29 -1.94
N LEU A 141 5.80 14.76 -0.80
CA LEU A 141 5.24 13.59 -0.14
C LEU A 141 3.76 13.78 0.18
N ASP A 142 3.41 14.88 0.82
CA ASP A 142 2.05 15.12 1.32
C ASP A 142 1.03 15.21 0.17
N ASP A 143 1.40 15.88 -0.91
CA ASP A 143 0.56 16.04 -2.09
C ASP A 143 0.38 14.72 -2.85
N ILE A 144 1.45 13.96 -3.04
CA ILE A 144 1.41 12.64 -3.69
C ILE A 144 0.60 11.67 -2.82
N PHE A 145 0.85 11.65 -1.52
CA PHE A 145 0.14 10.79 -0.57
C PHE A 145 -1.36 11.08 -0.55
N SER A 146 -1.76 12.35 -0.48
CA SER A 146 -3.18 12.75 -0.49
C SER A 146 -3.88 12.24 -1.75
N LYS A 147 -3.23 12.36 -2.92
CA LYS A 147 -3.76 11.83 -4.20
C LYS A 147 -3.83 10.31 -4.21
N ILE A 148 -2.86 9.61 -3.62
CA ILE A 148 -2.89 8.14 -3.46
C ILE A 148 -4.09 7.74 -2.59
N TRP A 149 -4.23 8.35 -1.41
CA TRP A 149 -5.28 8.04 -0.46
C TRP A 149 -6.67 8.27 -1.05
N GLN A 150 -6.88 9.37 -1.77
CA GLN A 150 -8.14 9.64 -2.47
C GLN A 150 -8.48 8.58 -3.52
N LYS A 151 -7.48 8.05 -4.25
CA LYS A 151 -7.70 6.97 -5.22
C LYS A 151 -8.02 5.64 -4.55
N LEU A 152 -7.34 5.32 -3.46
CA LEU A 152 -7.63 4.15 -2.63
C LEU A 152 -9.04 4.23 -2.02
N HIS A 153 -9.43 5.39 -1.49
CA HIS A 153 -10.78 5.65 -0.96
C HIS A 153 -11.88 5.37 -1.98
N ARG A 154 -11.69 5.79 -3.23
CA ARG A 154 -12.66 5.52 -4.31
C ARG A 154 -12.83 4.04 -4.62
N LYS A 155 -11.80 3.23 -4.38
CA LYS A 155 -11.81 1.78 -4.61
C LYS A 155 -12.42 1.01 -3.43
N ASN A 156 -12.10 1.40 -2.20
CA ASN A 156 -12.65 0.77 -1.00
C ASN A 156 -12.77 1.77 0.15
N LYS A 157 -13.97 2.34 0.34
CA LYS A 157 -14.24 3.36 1.37
C LYS A 157 -14.15 2.83 2.80
N THR A 158 -14.32 1.52 2.99
CA THR A 158 -14.25 0.89 4.31
C THR A 158 -12.80 0.71 4.74
N LEU A 159 -11.95 0.24 3.84
CA LEU A 159 -10.52 0.05 4.09
C LEU A 159 -9.75 1.38 4.06
N PHE A 160 -10.19 2.32 3.23
CA PHE A 160 -9.59 3.65 3.07
C PHE A 160 -10.67 4.71 3.29
N PRO A 161 -11.01 5.05 4.53
CA PRO A 161 -12.00 6.09 4.83
C PRO A 161 -11.51 7.49 4.44
N ALA A 162 -12.35 8.52 4.62
CA ALA A 162 -11.99 9.89 4.26
C ALA A 162 -10.69 10.34 4.97
N GLU A 163 -9.79 10.96 4.21
CA GLU A 163 -8.44 11.32 4.69
C GLU A 163 -8.47 12.21 5.93
N SER A 164 -9.40 13.17 6.00
CA SER A 164 -9.57 14.07 7.14
C SER A 164 -9.83 13.32 8.46
N ILE A 165 -10.64 12.26 8.42
CA ILE A 165 -10.98 11.44 9.59
C ILE A 165 -9.73 10.70 10.09
N ILE A 166 -8.91 10.20 9.17
CA ILE A 166 -7.71 9.43 9.50
C ILE A 166 -6.57 10.34 9.94
N ARG A 167 -6.39 11.49 9.31
CA ARG A 167 -5.35 12.45 9.68
C ARG A 167 -5.50 12.89 11.14
N ASP A 168 -6.71 13.24 11.56
CA ASP A 168 -6.97 13.70 12.93
C ASP A 168 -6.73 12.58 13.94
N SER A 169 -7.16 11.35 13.63
CA SER A 169 -6.96 10.19 14.52
C SER A 169 -5.50 9.73 14.58
N ALA A 170 -4.77 9.76 13.47
CA ALA A 170 -3.34 9.43 13.42
C ALA A 170 -2.51 10.41 14.27
N LEU A 171 -2.78 11.71 14.16
CA LEU A 171 -2.14 12.74 15.00
C LEU A 171 -2.43 12.52 16.49
N LEU A 172 -3.66 12.15 16.84
CA LEU A 172 -4.04 11.89 18.23
C LEU A 172 -3.33 10.67 18.82
N ARG A 173 -3.21 9.58 18.04
CA ARG A 173 -2.49 8.36 18.45
C ARG A 173 -0.99 8.58 18.55
N LEU A 174 -0.40 9.39 17.67
CA LEU A 174 1.01 9.76 17.74
C LEU A 174 1.34 10.45 19.07
N ARG A 175 0.49 11.41 19.48
CA ARG A 175 0.64 12.11 20.77
C ARG A 175 0.55 11.19 21.99
N HIS A 176 -0.18 10.08 21.89
CA HIS A 176 -0.26 9.07 22.95
C HIS A 176 0.94 8.12 22.99
N LEU A 177 1.77 8.07 21.95
CA LEU A 177 2.98 7.22 21.92
C LEU A 177 4.24 7.95 22.40
N ILE A 178 4.19 9.28 22.52
CA ILE A 178 5.32 10.15 22.90
C ILE A 178 5.23 10.60 24.38
N ASN A 179 4.11 10.33 25.05
CA ASN A 179 3.90 10.57 26.50
C ASN A 179 3.80 9.25 27.25
#